data_AF-A0A972SHW4-F1
#
_entry.id   AF-A0A972SHW4-F1
#
_cell.length_a   1.000
_cell.length_b   1.000
_cell.length_c   1.000
_cell.angle_alpha   90.00
_cell.angle_beta   90.00
_cell.angle_gamma   90.00
#
_symmetry.space_group_name_H-M   'P 1'
#
loop_
_entity.id
_entity.type
_entity.pdbx_description
1 polymer ?
#
loop_
_entity_poly.entity_id
_entity_poly.type
_entity_poly.pdbx_seq_one_letter_code
_entity_poly.pdbx_strand_id
1 'polypeptide(L)' 'MPTHLRKDPPTFPWMKLSGRWIETAGFKPGQRVRITVEHQKLIITPL' A
#
# COMPACT_ATOMS: atom_id res chain seq x y z
N MET A 1 -16.80 10.89 -26.82
CA MET A 1 -16.67 10.51 -25.39
C MET A 1 -15.24 10.05 -25.17
N PRO A 2 -14.39 10.74 -24.38
CA PRO A 2 -12.98 10.36 -24.32
C PRO A 2 -12.85 9.04 -23.57
N THR A 3 -12.29 8.09 -24.31
CA THR A 3 -11.83 6.77 -23.90
C THR A 3 -10.99 6.86 -22.65
N HIS A 4 -11.24 5.97 -21.67
CA HIS A 4 -10.39 5.78 -20.51
C HIS A 4 -8.90 5.89 -20.90
N LEU A 5 -8.23 6.94 -20.42
CA LEU A 5 -6.77 7.03 -20.40
C LEU A 5 -6.27 5.86 -19.56
N ARG A 6 -5.91 4.74 -20.20
CA ARG A 6 -5.15 3.67 -19.56
C ARG A 6 -3.80 4.28 -19.19
N LYS A 7 -3.65 4.69 -17.93
CA LYS A 7 -2.33 4.97 -17.35
C LYS A 7 -1.54 3.67 -17.39
N ASP A 8 -0.31 3.74 -17.88
CA ASP A 8 0.62 2.62 -17.79
C ASP A 8 0.64 2.06 -16.36
N PRO A 9 0.63 0.73 -16.19
CA PRO A 9 0.65 0.14 -14.87
C PRO A 9 1.90 0.63 -14.11
N PRO A 10 1.78 0.97 -12.81
CA PRO A 10 2.91 1.48 -12.06
C PRO A 10 4.08 0.51 -12.12
N THR A 11 5.29 1.04 -12.33
CA THR A 11 6.56 0.27 -12.28
C THR A 11 6.92 -0.20 -10.88
N PHE A 12 6.13 0.20 -9.88
CA PHE A 12 6.26 -0.17 -8.49
C PHE A 12 5.06 -1.04 -8.06
N PRO A 13 5.28 -2.07 -7.23
CA PRO A 13 4.18 -2.84 -6.66
C PRO A 13 3.30 -1.89 -5.83
N TRP A 14 2.05 -1.72 -6.24
CA TRP A 14 1.05 -0.96 -5.50
C TRP A 14 0.00 -1.94 -4.98
N MET A 15 -0.35 -1.79 -3.70
CA MET A 15 -1.38 -2.60 -3.05
C MET A 15 -2.28 -1.67 -2.25
N LYS A 16 -3.59 -1.91 -2.33
CA LYS A 16 -4.56 -1.20 -1.48
C LYS A 16 -4.80 -2.01 -0.20
N LEU A 17 -4.38 -1.47 0.93
CA LEU A 17 -4.76 -1.97 2.25
C LEU A 17 -6.01 -1.21 2.70
N SER A 18 -7.07 -1.94 3.06
CA SER A 18 -8.32 -1.35 3.54
C SER A 18 -8.94 -2.14 4.68
N GLY A 19 -9.68 -1.45 5.54
CA GLY A 19 -10.45 -2.03 6.64
C GLY A 19 -10.02 -1.51 8.01
N ARG A 20 -10.90 -1.68 9.01
CA ARG A 20 -10.66 -1.22 10.39
C ARG A 20 -9.45 -1.87 11.07
N TRP A 21 -9.03 -3.05 10.60
CA TRP A 21 -7.87 -3.76 11.15
C TRP A 21 -6.57 -2.96 11.07
N ILE A 22 -6.45 -2.03 10.11
CA ILE A 22 -5.26 -1.18 9.94
C ILE A 22 -5.14 -0.21 11.12
N GLU A 23 -6.26 0.42 11.50
CA GLU A 23 -6.33 1.29 12.67
C GLU A 23 -6.15 0.49 13.97
N THR A 24 -6.73 -0.71 14.05
CA THR A 24 -6.54 -1.63 15.18
C THR A 24 -5.08 -2.09 15.32
N ALA A 25 -4.36 -2.24 14.21
CA ALA A 25 -2.93 -2.52 14.19
C ALA A 25 -2.07 -1.29 14.54
N GLY A 26 -2.68 -0.14 14.84
CA GLY A 26 -2.00 1.07 15.29
C GLY A 26 -1.56 2.02 14.17
N PHE A 27 -1.93 1.76 12.91
CA PHE A 27 -1.58 2.64 11.79
C PHE A 27 -2.62 3.74 11.58
N LYS A 28 -2.15 4.91 11.16
CA LYS A 28 -2.99 6.08 10.85
C LYS A 28 -3.06 6.32 9.33
N PRO A 29 -4.17 6.84 8.80
CA PRO A 29 -4.24 7.29 7.42
C PRO A 29 -3.13 8.30 7.09
N GLY A 30 -2.46 8.12 5.95
CA GLY A 30 -1.36 9.00 5.52
C GLY A 30 -0.04 8.85 6.29
N GLN A 31 0.05 7.90 7.23
CA GLN A 31 1.27 7.61 7.96
C GLN A 31 2.37 7.10 7.03
N ARG A 32 3.58 7.63 7.19
CA ARG A 32 4.77 7.07 6.55
C ARG A 32 5.18 5.78 7.25
N VAL A 33 5.53 4.78 6.46
CA VAL A 33 5.90 3.45 6.94
C VAL A 33 7.19 2.98 6.27
N ARG A 34 7.90 2.07 6.94
CA ARG A 34 8.96 1.28 6.32
C ARG A 34 8.37 -0.05 5.84
N ILE A 35 8.77 -0.46 4.64
CA ILE A 35 8.42 -1.76 4.08
C ILE A 35 9.71 -2.58 3.97
N THR A 36 9.71 -3.75 4.59
CA THR A 36 10.76 -4.76 4.46
C THR A 36 10.21 -5.94 3.68
N VAL A 37 10.97 -6.41 2.68
CA VAL A 37 10.61 -7.58 1.88
C VAL A 37 11.48 -8.75 2.32
N GLU A 38 10.84 -9.82 2.77
CA GLU A 38 11.46 -11.11 3.03
C GLU A 38 10.87 -12.17 2.10
N HIS A 39 11.44 -13.38 2.11
CA HIS A 39 10.92 -14.48 1.30
C HIS A 39 9.44 -14.76 1.64
N GLN A 40 8.55 -14.50 0.68
CA GLN A 40 7.09 -14.64 0.81
C GLN A 40 6.44 -13.77 1.91
N LYS A 41 7.09 -12.69 2.35
CA LYS A 41 6.55 -11.80 3.39
C LYS A 41 6.81 -10.34 3.08
N LEU A 42 5.81 -9.50 3.38
CA LEU A 42 5.92 -8.05 3.42
C LEU A 42 5.68 -7.60 4.86
N ILE A 43 6.68 -6.97 5.47
CA ILE A 43 6.60 -6.44 6.82
C ILE A 43 6.47 -4.93 6.72
N ILE A 44 5.37 -4.39 7.25
CA ILE A 44 5.09 -2.96 7.28
C ILE A 44 5.21 -2.49 8.72
N THR A 45 6.10 -1.54 8.97
CA THR A 45 6.26 -0.94 10.30
C THR A 45 6.10 0.57 10.22
N PRO A 46 5.59 1.23 11.28
CA PRO A 46 5.77 2.66 11.46
C PRO A 46 7.25 3.06 11.25
N LEU A 47 7.47 4.24 10.67
CA LEU A 47 8.77 4.90 10.79
C LEU A 47 9.01 5.37 12.22
#